data_AF-A0A1G7JHP8-F1
#
_entry.id   AF-A0A1G7JHP8-F1
#
_cell.length_a   1.000
_cell.length_b   1.000
_cell.length_c   1.000
_cell.angle_alpha   90.00
_cell.angle_beta   90.00
_cell.angle_gamma   90.00
#
_symmetry.space_group_name_H-M   'P 1'
#
loop_
_entity.id
_entity.type
_entity.pdbx_description
1 polymer ?
#
loop_
_entity_poly.entity_id
_entity_poly.type
_entity_poly.pdbx_seq_one_letter_code
_entity_poly.pdbx_strand_id
1 'polypeptide(L)'
;MILISQENFQKRNIILTIYLYLTLSIGIYLLKSDFQTVFSDPNFDNVFLMIIGLLDITFTIMILNWKKWAFYGLLITSLSIMIYNLVNGNGILFAALGFLGFIIIYLLLLLKKDGISGWENLE
;
A
#
# COMPACT_ATOMS: atom_id res chain seq x y z
N MET A 1 -17.80 3.57 -11.39
CA MET A 1 -18.71 3.18 -10.30
C MET A 1 -17.85 2.98 -9.06
N ILE A 2 -18.01 3.82 -8.04
CA ILE A 2 -17.11 3.88 -6.88
C ILE A 2 -17.16 2.53 -6.15
N LEU A 3 -16.04 1.81 -6.10
CA LEU A 3 -15.85 0.51 -5.45
C LEU A 3 -16.03 0.53 -3.91
N ILE A 4 -16.44 1.67 -3.34
CA ILE A 4 -16.50 1.95 -1.92
C ILE A 4 -17.93 2.36 -1.58
N SER A 5 -18.55 1.70 -0.59
CA SER A 5 -19.86 2.11 -0.08
C SER A 5 -19.79 3.53 0.49
N GLN A 6 -20.82 4.35 0.31
CA GLN A 6 -20.87 5.70 0.90
C GLN A 6 -20.69 5.66 2.43
N GLU A 7 -21.17 4.59 3.06
CA GLU A 7 -20.98 4.29 4.49
C GLU A 7 -19.50 4.23 4.88
N ASN A 8 -18.66 3.55 4.09
CA ASN A 8 -17.23 3.43 4.37
C ASN A 8 -16.52 4.79 4.32
N PHE A 9 -16.95 5.68 3.43
CA PHE A 9 -16.40 7.04 3.33
C PHE A 9 -16.78 7.90 4.55
N GLN A 10 -18.02 7.77 5.04
CA GLN A 10 -18.45 8.51 6.22
C GLN A 10 -17.69 8.14 7.49
N LYS A 11 -17.25 6.88 7.64
CA LYS A 11 -16.43 6.46 8.79
C LYS A 11 -14.97 6.93 8.72
N ARG A 12 -14.45 7.23 7.53
CA ARG A 12 -13.01 7.46 7.31
C ARG A 12 -12.61 8.93 7.48
N ASN A 13 -11.47 9.17 8.13
CA ASN A 13 -10.83 10.48 8.14
C ASN A 13 -10.43 10.87 6.70
N ILE A 14 -10.67 12.13 6.31
CA ILE A 14 -10.41 12.59 4.94
C ILE A 14 -8.92 12.50 4.57
N ILE A 15 -8.02 12.71 5.54
CA ILE A 15 -6.56 12.63 5.33
C ILE A 15 -6.16 11.20 4.97
N LEU A 16 -6.66 10.20 5.70
CA LEU A 16 -6.43 8.79 5.36
C LEU A 16 -6.95 8.46 3.96
N THR A 17 -8.11 8.99 3.59
CA THR A 17 -8.70 8.75 2.26
C THR A 17 -7.82 9.33 1.15
N ILE A 18 -7.39 10.59 1.29
CA ILE A 18 -6.52 11.26 0.32
C ILE A 18 -5.20 10.48 0.19
N TYR A 19 -4.61 10.08 1.32
CA TYR A 19 -3.34 9.35 1.32
C TYR A 19 -3.46 8.00 0.61
N LEU A 20 -4.50 7.21 0.88
CA LEU A 20 -4.71 5.93 0.21
C LEU A 20 -4.91 6.08 -1.31
N TYR A 21 -5.63 7.11 -1.76
CA TYR A 21 -5.77 7.38 -3.20
C TYR A 21 -4.45 7.84 -3.85
N LEU A 22 -3.64 8.62 -3.13
CA LEU A 22 -2.31 8.99 -3.58
C LEU A 22 -1.42 7.75 -3.72
N THR A 23 -1.39 6.88 -2.69
CA THR A 23 -0.68 5.59 -2.72
C THR A 23 -1.13 4.72 -3.89
N LEU A 24 -2.45 4.59 -4.12
CA LEU A 24 -2.96 3.86 -5.29
C LEU A 24 -2.49 4.45 -6.61
N SER A 25 -2.51 5.77 -6.75
CA SER A 25 -2.10 6.44 -7.99
C SER A 25 -0.63 6.20 -8.28
N ILE A 26 0.22 6.29 -7.25
CA ILE A 26 1.66 5.99 -7.33
C ILE A 26 1.87 4.50 -7.66
N GLY A 27 1.20 3.60 -6.94
CA GLY A 27 1.29 2.16 -7.15
C GLY A 27 0.91 1.75 -8.56
N ILE A 28 -0.19 2.28 -9.10
CA ILE A 28 -0.62 2.01 -10.50
C ILE A 28 0.40 2.52 -11.51
N TYR A 29 0.98 3.71 -11.27
CA TYR A 29 2.01 4.26 -12.14
C TYR A 29 3.28 3.39 -12.15
N LEU A 30 3.74 2.96 -10.98
CA LEU A 30 4.90 2.06 -10.84
C LEU A 30 4.63 0.68 -11.45
N LEU A 31 3.47 0.09 -11.16
CA LEU A 31 3.08 -1.21 -11.69
C LEU A 31 3.04 -1.22 -13.23
N LYS A 32 2.65 -0.11 -13.86
CA LYS A 32 2.72 0.02 -15.32
C LYS A 32 4.16 -0.13 -15.83
N SER A 33 5.12 0.49 -15.14
CA SER A 33 6.54 0.35 -15.44
C SER A 33 7.00 -1.09 -15.24
N ASP A 34 6.65 -1.70 -14.10
CA ASP A 34 7.05 -3.08 -13.79
C ASP A 34 6.51 -4.09 -14.80
N PHE A 35 5.26 -3.94 -15.24
CA PHE A 35 4.69 -4.75 -16.32
C PHE A 35 5.53 -4.66 -17.60
N GLN A 36 5.87 -3.44 -18.03
CA GLN A 36 6.68 -3.23 -19.24
C GLN A 36 8.07 -3.85 -19.10
N THR A 37 8.68 -3.73 -17.93
CA THR A 37 9.98 -4.32 -17.63
C THR A 37 9.92 -5.85 -17.68
N VAL A 38 8.94 -6.48 -17.04
CA VAL A 38 8.77 -7.95 -17.06
C VAL A 38 8.56 -8.50 -18.47
N PHE A 39 7.77 -7.82 -19.30
CA PHE A 39 7.57 -8.25 -20.69
C PHE A 39 8.84 -8.15 -21.54
N SER A 40 9.74 -7.23 -21.19
CA SER A 40 10.99 -7.01 -21.92
C SER A 40 12.12 -7.91 -21.42
N ASP A 41 12.19 -8.16 -20.11
CA ASP A 41 13.19 -8.97 -19.43
C ASP A 41 12.56 -9.72 -18.25
N PRO A 42 12.05 -10.95 -18.45
CA PRO A 42 11.30 -11.71 -17.44
C PRO A 42 12.24 -12.43 -16.45
N ASN A 43 13.11 -11.69 -15.79
CA ASN A 43 13.97 -12.22 -14.74
C ASN A 43 13.25 -12.25 -13.36
N PHE A 44 13.86 -12.91 -12.38
CA PHE A 44 13.26 -13.08 -11.05
C PHE A 44 12.94 -11.74 -10.36
N ASP A 45 13.85 -10.78 -10.40
CA ASP A 45 13.70 -9.49 -9.71
C ASP A 45 12.53 -8.69 -10.29
N ASN A 46 12.43 -8.64 -11.63
CA ASN A 46 11.36 -7.93 -12.32
C ASN A 46 10.00 -8.58 -12.02
N VAL A 47 9.92 -9.91 -12.06
CA VAL A 47 8.69 -10.65 -11.73
C VAL A 47 8.31 -10.45 -10.27
N PHE A 48 9.28 -10.48 -9.35
CA PHE A 48 9.06 -10.24 -7.94
C PHE A 48 8.49 -8.84 -7.68
N LEU A 49 9.10 -7.79 -8.25
CA LEU A 49 8.63 -6.41 -8.10
C LEU A 49 7.20 -6.22 -8.65
N MET A 50 6.91 -6.78 -9.82
CA MET A 50 5.56 -6.74 -10.41
C MET A 50 4.51 -7.40 -9.49
N ILE A 51 4.82 -8.58 -8.93
CA ILE A 51 3.91 -9.28 -8.00
C ILE A 51 3.71 -8.46 -6.72
N ILE A 52 4.78 -7.89 -6.16
CA ILE A 52 4.67 -7.06 -4.97
C ILE A 52 3.83 -5.80 -5.25
N GLY A 53 4.02 -5.14 -6.40
CA GLY A 53 3.21 -4.00 -6.81
C GLY A 53 1.73 -4.33 -6.96
N LEU A 54 1.39 -5.49 -7.53
CA LEU A 54 0.01 -5.98 -7.61
C LEU A 54 -0.61 -6.21 -6.22
N LEU A 55 0.15 -6.83 -5.31
CA LEU A 55 -0.30 -7.09 -3.95
C LEU A 55 -0.49 -5.80 -3.16
N ASP A 56 0.44 -4.85 -3.25
CA ASP A 56 0.36 -3.55 -2.57
C ASP A 56 -0.89 -2.76 -2.98
N ILE A 57 -1.19 -2.68 -4.29
CA ILE A 57 -2.41 -2.06 -4.80
C ILE A 57 -3.65 -2.79 -4.27
N THR A 58 -3.64 -4.13 -4.32
CA THR A 58 -4.77 -4.95 -3.85
C THR A 58 -5.05 -4.70 -2.38
N PHE A 59 -4.01 -4.70 -1.53
CA PHE A 59 -4.17 -4.46 -0.11
C PHE A 59 -4.57 -3.01 0.19
N THR A 60 -4.06 -2.03 -0.56
CA THR A 60 -4.49 -0.64 -0.44
C THR A 60 -5.99 -0.46 -0.76
N ILE A 61 -6.50 -1.12 -1.81
CA ILE A 61 -7.93 -1.17 -2.12
C ILE A 61 -8.71 -1.84 -0.97
N MET A 62 -8.18 -2.92 -0.39
CA MET A 62 -8.86 -3.62 0.69
C MET A 62 -8.87 -2.82 2.01
N ILE A 63 -7.87 -1.96 2.25
CA ILE A 63 -7.93 -0.96 3.33
C ILE A 63 -9.04 0.07 3.08
N LEU A 64 -9.25 0.50 1.83
CA LEU A 64 -10.39 1.37 1.50
C LEU A 64 -11.76 0.70 1.76
N ASN A 65 -11.78 -0.64 1.81
CA ASN A 65 -12.92 -1.48 2.16
C ASN A 65 -12.88 -2.00 3.61
N TRP A 66 -12.06 -1.39 4.47
CA TRP A 66 -11.94 -1.69 5.89
C TRP A 66 -11.55 -3.13 6.21
N LYS A 67 -10.78 -3.81 5.36
CA LYS A 67 -10.36 -5.18 5.64
C LYS A 67 -9.06 -5.22 6.44
N LYS A 68 -9.11 -5.74 7.67
CA LYS A 68 -7.96 -5.79 8.58
C LYS A 68 -6.82 -6.65 8.07
N TRP A 69 -7.14 -7.76 7.41
CA TRP A 69 -6.12 -8.64 6.84
C TRP A 69 -5.23 -7.92 5.81
N ALA A 70 -5.76 -6.91 5.12
CA ALA A 70 -5.01 -6.12 4.15
C ALA A 70 -3.93 -5.25 4.80
N PHE A 71 -4.12 -4.84 6.06
CA PHE A 71 -3.09 -4.12 6.80
C PHE A 71 -1.83 -4.98 6.99
N TYR A 72 -2.01 -6.25 7.36
CA TYR A 72 -0.91 -7.19 7.49
C TYR A 72 -0.29 -7.52 6.12
N GLY A 73 -1.09 -7.54 5.05
CA GLY A 73 -0.60 -7.63 3.68
C GLY A 73 0.32 -6.46 3.30
N LEU A 74 -0.08 -5.22 3.61
CA LEU A 74 0.76 -4.02 3.39
C LEU A 74 2.05 -4.07 4.21
N LEU A 75 1.98 -4.53 5.45
CA LEU A 75 3.17 -4.73 6.29
C LEU A 75 4.16 -5.71 5.63
N ILE A 76 3.66 -6.86 5.18
CA ILE A 76 4.49 -7.90 4.56
C ILE A 76 5.12 -7.38 3.27
N THR A 77 4.34 -6.81 2.36
CA THR A 77 4.84 -6.26 1.08
C THR A 77 5.86 -5.15 1.28
N SER A 78 5.61 -4.25 2.24
CA SER A 78 6.56 -3.17 2.60
C SER A 78 7.88 -3.72 3.16
N LEU A 79 7.81 -4.73 4.04
CA LEU A 79 9.01 -5.40 4.55
C LEU A 79 9.75 -6.15 3.44
N SER A 80 9.04 -6.83 2.54
CA SER A 80 9.63 -7.51 1.39
C SER A 80 10.39 -6.54 0.48
N ILE A 81 9.84 -5.37 0.15
CA ILE A 81 10.53 -4.34 -0.62
C ILE A 81 11.74 -3.78 0.14
N MET A 82 11.61 -3.55 1.45
CA MET A 82 12.72 -3.07 2.25
C MET A 82 13.88 -4.08 2.24
N ILE A 83 13.60 -5.36 2.47
CA ILE A 83 14.60 -6.43 2.42
C ILE A 83 15.22 -6.54 1.02
N TYR A 84 14.39 -6.53 -0.03
CA TYR A 84 14.85 -6.55 -1.42
C TYR A 84 15.84 -5.42 -1.71
N ASN A 85 15.53 -4.19 -1.29
CA ASN A 85 16.42 -3.05 -1.49
C ASN A 85 17.74 -3.18 -0.72
N LEU A 86 17.70 -3.71 0.51
CA LEU A 86 18.90 -3.92 1.31
C LEU A 86 19.82 -4.99 0.70
N VAL A 87 19.23 -6.10 0.24
CA VAL A 87 19.98 -7.19 -0.41
C VAL A 87 20.63 -6.73 -1.71
N ASN A 88 19.95 -5.88 -2.49
CA ASN A 88 20.48 -5.31 -3.73
C ASN A 88 21.44 -4.11 -3.52
N GLY A 89 21.70 -3.72 -2.27
CA GLY A 89 22.65 -2.66 -1.97
C GLY A 89 22.15 -1.23 -2.24
N ASN A 90 20.84 -1.02 -2.35
CA ASN A 90 20.23 0.30 -2.64
C ASN A 90 20.37 1.33 -1.49
N GLY A 91 21.09 1.00 -0.42
CA GLY A 91 21.30 1.88 0.73
C GLY A 91 20.08 1.94 1.65
N ILE A 92 20.34 2.19 2.94
CA ILE A 92 19.31 2.12 3.99
C ILE A 92 18.18 3.15 3.81
N LEU A 93 18.50 4.34 3.28
CA LEU A 93 17.51 5.39 3.07
C LEU A 93 16.46 4.98 2.04
N PHE A 94 16.88 4.46 0.87
CA PHE A 94 15.96 3.99 -0.16
C PHE A 94 15.14 2.80 0.32
N ALA A 95 15.77 1.85 1.02
CA ALA A 95 15.06 0.71 1.60
C ALA A 95 13.97 1.15 2.60
N ALA A 96 14.23 2.18 3.40
CA ALA A 96 13.30 2.67 4.40
C ALA A 96 12.11 3.45 3.81
N LEU A 97 12.22 4.06 2.62
CA LEU A 97 11.15 4.87 2.03
C LEU A 97 9.84 4.10 1.82
N GLY A 98 9.92 2.86 1.30
CA GLY A 98 8.73 2.03 1.13
C GLY A 98 8.06 1.70 2.46
N PHE A 99 8.87 1.39 3.49
CA PHE A 99 8.37 1.10 4.82
C PHE A 99 7.78 2.33 5.53
N LEU A 100 8.34 3.52 5.30
CA LEU A 100 7.77 4.78 5.77
C LEU A 100 6.36 5.02 5.21
N GLY A 101 6.13 4.65 3.95
CA GLY A 101 4.80 4.71 3.34
C GLY A 101 3.75 3.92 4.15
N PHE A 102 4.10 2.71 4.58
CA PHE A 102 3.27 1.89 5.45
C PHE A 102 3.08 2.49 6.85
N ILE A 103 4.16 3.01 7.47
CA ILE A 103 4.07 3.66 8.79
C ILE A 103 3.05 4.80 8.75
N ILE A 104 3.04 5.61 7.68
CA ILE A 104 2.07 6.68 7.52
C ILE A 104 0.64 6.14 7.46
N ILE A 105 0.38 5.05 6.71
CA ILE A 105 -0.95 4.42 6.69
C ILE A 105 -1.37 3.99 8.10
N TYR A 106 -0.47 3.36 8.86
CA TYR A 106 -0.76 2.95 10.22
C TYR A 106 -1.10 4.15 11.13
N LEU A 107 -0.29 5.21 11.10
CA LEU A 107 -0.54 6.43 11.87
C LEU A 107 -1.87 7.10 11.48
N LEU A 108 -2.20 7.12 10.19
CA LEU A 108 -3.45 7.67 9.69
C LEU A 108 -4.68 6.81 10.07
N LEU A 109 -4.52 5.49 10.19
CA LEU A 109 -5.55 4.60 10.73
C LEU A 109 -5.83 4.87 12.21
N LEU A 110 -4.84 5.35 12.98
CA LEU A 110 -5.04 5.72 14.38
C LEU A 110 -5.77 7.07 14.56
N LEU A 111 -5.89 7.88 13.50
CA LEU A 111 -6.65 9.12 13.56
C LEU A 111 -8.14 8.83 13.78
N LYS A 112 -8.72 9.56 14.74
CA LYS A 112 -10.14 9.45 15.07
C LYS A 112 -11.00 10.32 14.17
N LYS A 113 -12.19 9.82 13.86
CA LYS A 113 -13.31 10.56 13.31
C LYS A 113 -14.54 10.21 14.15
N ASP A 114 -15.25 11.21 14.64
CA ASP A 114 -16.42 11.03 15.52
C ASP A 114 -16.14 10.11 16.73
N GLY A 115 -14.91 10.18 17.27
CA GLY A 115 -14.46 9.41 18.42
C GLY A 115 -13.91 8.01 18.13
N ILE A 116 -14.07 7.49 16.91
CA ILE A 116 -13.65 6.14 16.48
C ILE A 116 -12.44 6.25 15.55
N SER A 117 -11.41 5.44 15.78
CA SER A 117 -10.23 5.37 14.90
C SER A 117 -10.50 4.55 13.64
N GLY A 118 -9.78 4.81 12.55
CA GLY A 118 -9.81 3.95 11.37
C GLY A 118 -9.41 2.50 11.68
N TRP A 119 -8.49 2.29 12.62
CA TRP A 119 -8.08 0.96 13.07
C TRP A 119 -9.24 0.15 13.67
N GLU A 120 -10.09 0.79 14.48
CA GLU A 120 -11.27 0.15 15.08
C GLU A 120 -12.36 -0.17 14.05
N ASN A 121 -12.37 0.53 12.92
CA ASN A 121 -13.28 0.26 11.80
C ASN A 121 -12.81 -0.91 10.91
N LEU A 122 -11.58 -1.42 11.09
CA LEU A 122 -11.08 -2.56 10.31
C LEU A 122 -11.75 -3.88 10.78
N GLU A 123 -12.50 -4.50 9.87
CA GLU A 123 -13.13 -5.82 10.00
C GLU A 123 -12.15 -6.98 9.82
#